data_AF-A0A5N5H7F0-F1
#
_entry.id   AF-A0A5N5H7F0-F1
#
_cell.length_a   1.000
_cell.length_b   1.000
_cell.length_c   1.000
_cell.angle_alpha   90.00
_cell.angle_beta   90.00
_cell.angle_gamma   90.00
#
_symmetry.space_group_name_H-M   'P 1'
#
loop_
_entity.id
_entity.type
_entity.pdbx_description
1 polymer ?
#
loop_
_entity_poly.entity_id
_entity_poly.type
_entity_poly.pdbx_seq_one_letter_code
_entity_poly.pdbx_strand_id
1 'polypeptide(L)' 'MNKFTITSFLLVLVLLSSSTVCKISIAQASRCCNNHPELGECVPGKKNGKCWEFCIADCEKGGFCKNISSGPVCHCYC' A
#
# COMPACT_ATOMS: atom_id res chain seq x y z
N MET A 1 -32.94 22.71 -32.01
CA MET A 1 -32.07 22.33 -30.86
C MET A 1 -32.55 23.11 -29.65
N ASN A 2 -33.26 22.45 -28.74
CA ASN A 2 -33.95 23.13 -27.66
C ASN A 2 -32.96 23.53 -26.56
N LYS A 3 -32.93 24.82 -26.20
CA LYS A 3 -32.07 25.38 -25.15
C LYS A 3 -32.20 24.65 -23.81
N PHE A 4 -33.41 24.13 -23.52
CA PHE A 4 -33.72 23.30 -22.34
C PHE A 4 -32.96 21.97 -22.29
N THR A 5 -32.66 21.38 -23.44
CA THR A 5 -31.91 20.13 -23.52
C THR A 5 -30.44 20.37 -23.16
N ILE A 6 -29.86 21.48 -23.63
CA ILE A 6 -28.45 21.82 -23.43
C ILE A 6 -28.16 22.14 -21.95
N THR A 7 -29.05 22.87 -21.27
CA THR A 7 -28.89 23.19 -19.84
C THR A 7 -29.00 21.95 -18.94
N SER A 8 -29.85 20.99 -19.31
CA SER A 8 -29.98 19.71 -18.58
C SER A 8 -28.70 18.87 -18.66
N PHE A 9 -28.06 18.78 -19.82
CA PHE A 9 -26.79 18.03 -19.97
C PHE A 9 -25.63 18.64 -19.18
N LEU A 10 -25.56 19.98 -19.09
CA LEU A 10 -24.51 20.67 -18.33
C LEU A 10 -24.62 20.42 -16.81
N LEU A 11 -25.84 20.36 -16.26
CA LEU A 11 -26.07 20.06 -14.84
C LEU A 11 -25.65 18.64 -14.47
N VAL A 12 -25.89 17.67 -15.35
CA VAL A 12 -25.48 16.27 -15.14
C VAL A 12 -23.95 16.13 -15.11
N LEU A 13 -23.22 16.85 -15.97
CA LEU A 13 -21.76 16.86 -16.01
C LEU A 13 -21.13 17.43 -14.73
N VAL A 14 -21.71 18.48 -14.16
CA VAL A 14 -21.24 19.08 -12.89
C VAL A 14 -21.42 18.10 -11.73
N LEU A 15 -22.56 17.39 -11.66
CA LEU A 15 -22.81 16.39 -10.62
C LEU A 15 -21.84 15.20 -10.68
N LEU A 16 -21.40 14.80 -11.88
CA LEU A 16 -20.43 13.71 -12.07
C LEU A 16 -19.02 14.07 -11.59
N SER A 17 -18.63 15.35 -11.64
CA SER A 17 -17.32 15.81 -11.15
C SER A 17 -17.17 15.80 -9.62
N SER A 18 -18.29 15.71 -8.88
CA SER A 18 -18.32 15.61 -7.41
C SER A 18 -18.26 14.17 -6.91
N SER A 19 -18.10 13.18 -7.80
CA SER A 19 -17.73 11.83 -7.41
C SER A 19 -16.32 11.87 -6.83
N THR A 20 -16.28 12.18 -5.55
CA THR A 20 -15.14 12.01 -4.65
C THR A 20 -14.49 10.71 -5.07
N VAL A 21 -13.25 10.78 -5.57
CA VAL A 21 -12.43 9.62 -5.80
C VAL A 21 -12.32 8.96 -4.43
N CYS A 22 -13.22 8.02 -4.16
CA CYS A 22 -13.08 7.10 -3.06
C CYS A 22 -11.74 6.44 -3.38
N LYS A 23 -10.69 6.87 -2.68
CA LYS A 23 -9.49 6.08 -2.54
C LYS A 23 -9.97 4.81 -1.85
N ILE A 24 -10.44 3.86 -2.65
CA ILE A 24 -10.70 2.50 -2.22
C ILE A 24 -9.33 2.05 -1.77
N SER A 25 -9.10 2.23 -0.48
CA SER A 25 -7.98 1.66 0.23
C SER A 25 -8.36 0.19 0.32
N ILE A 26 -8.20 -0.54 -0.80
CA ILE A 26 -8.00 -1.96 -0.71
C ILE A 26 -6.87 -2.04 0.30
N ALA A 27 -7.14 -2.62 1.47
CA ALA A 27 -6.13 -2.90 2.46
C ALA A 27 -5.20 -3.96 1.85
N GLN A 28 -4.44 -3.57 0.83
CA GLN A 28 -3.17 -4.15 0.51
C GLN A 28 -2.42 -3.98 1.81
N ALA A 29 -2.29 -5.08 2.57
CA ALA A 29 -1.56 -5.07 3.82
C ALA A 29 -0.28 -4.27 3.57
N SER A 30 -0.19 -3.10 4.19
CA SER A 30 0.85 -2.14 3.85
C SER A 30 2.18 -2.88 3.98
N ARG A 31 3.09 -2.71 3.01
CA ARG A 31 4.42 -3.32 3.09
C ARG A 31 5.07 -2.99 4.45
N CYS A 32 4.83 -1.79 4.95
CA CYS A 32 5.34 -1.33 6.23
C CYS A 32 4.45 -1.82 7.38
N CYS A 33 5.05 -2.03 8.56
CA CYS A 33 4.39 -2.57 9.75
C CYS A 33 3.87 -4.01 9.62
N ASN A 34 4.35 -4.80 8.66
CA ASN A 34 3.87 -6.16 8.42
C ASN A 34 4.99 -7.21 8.36
N ASN A 35 4.60 -8.44 8.65
CA ASN A 35 5.44 -9.62 8.44
C ASN A 35 5.32 -10.06 6.97
N HIS A 36 6.45 -10.43 6.38
CA HIS A 36 6.54 -10.91 5.00
C HIS A 36 7.16 -12.31 4.95
N PRO A 37 6.41 -13.36 5.31
CA PRO A 37 6.89 -14.75 5.25
C PRO A 37 7.22 -15.21 3.82
N GLU A 38 6.66 -14.57 2.79
CA GLU A 38 6.96 -14.85 1.39
C GLU A 38 8.41 -14.56 1.00
N LEU A 39 9.13 -13.75 1.79
CA LEU A 39 10.56 -13.55 1.57
C LEU A 39 11.41 -14.75 1.96
N GLY A 40 10.86 -15.70 2.72
CA GLY A 40 11.55 -16.86 3.26
C GLY A 40 12.32 -16.53 4.55
N GLU A 41 13.20 -17.46 4.93
CA GLU A 41 14.03 -17.30 6.12
C GLU A 41 14.97 -16.10 5.98
N CYS A 42 15.06 -15.30 7.04
CA CYS A 42 16.01 -14.21 7.16
C CYS A 42 17.03 -14.49 8.27
N VAL A 43 18.18 -13.80 8.21
CA VAL A 43 19.23 -13.93 9.23
C VAL A 43 19.16 -12.72 10.18
N PRO A 44 18.94 -12.92 11.49
CA PRO A 44 19.00 -11.86 12.48
C PRO A 44 20.34 -11.10 12.44
N GLY A 45 20.29 -9.78 12.51
CA GLY A 45 21.48 -8.92 12.56
C GLY A 45 22.11 -8.57 11.21
N LYS A 46 21.66 -9.15 10.09
CA LYS A 46 22.15 -8.78 8.75
C LYS A 46 21.48 -7.49 8.25
N LYS A 47 22.20 -6.37 8.32
CA LYS A 47 21.68 -5.03 8.00
C LYS A 47 21.39 -4.76 6.52
N ASN A 48 21.96 -5.53 5.58
CA ASN A 48 21.76 -5.39 4.13
C ASN A 48 21.37 -6.74 3.49
N GLY A 49 20.33 -7.39 4.03
CA GLY A 49 19.77 -8.61 3.43
C GLY A 49 18.57 -8.32 2.54
N LYS A 50 18.07 -9.36 1.86
CA LYS A 50 16.82 -9.34 1.08
C LYS A 50 15.66 -8.68 1.82
N CYS A 51 15.58 -8.88 3.14
CA CYS A 51 14.57 -8.24 3.99
C CYS A 51 14.71 -6.71 4.04
N TRP A 52 15.94 -6.20 4.23
CA TRP A 52 16.20 -4.76 4.22
C TRP A 52 15.92 -4.16 2.84
N GLU A 53 16.44 -4.76 1.77
CA GLU A 53 16.26 -4.28 0.39
C GLU A 53 14.80 -4.27 -0.04
N PHE A 54 14.03 -5.28 0.40
CA PHE A 54 12.60 -5.28 0.22
C PHE A 54 11.98 -4.10 0.98
N CYS A 55 12.14 -4.03 2.29
CA CYS A 55 11.42 -3.02 3.05
C CYS A 55 11.83 -1.58 2.71
N ILE A 56 13.11 -1.30 2.44
CA ILE A 56 13.60 0.08 2.20
C ILE A 56 13.03 0.72 0.93
N ALA A 57 12.48 -0.09 0.02
CA ALA A 57 11.88 0.42 -1.21
C ALA A 57 10.58 1.21 -0.98
N ASP A 58 9.79 0.89 0.06
CA ASP A 58 8.58 1.65 0.43
C ASP A 58 8.52 2.08 1.91
N CYS A 59 9.43 1.57 2.76
CA CYS A 59 9.49 1.87 4.19
C CYS A 59 10.84 2.53 4.51
N GLU A 60 10.85 3.82 4.84
CA GLU A 60 12.07 4.62 5.02
C GLU A 60 13.06 4.04 6.05
N LYS A 61 12.56 3.25 7.01
CA LYS A 61 13.37 2.62 8.06
C LYS A 61 13.85 1.22 7.69
N GLY A 62 13.48 0.70 6.52
CA GLY A 62 13.81 -0.66 6.08
C GLY A 62 13.07 -1.73 6.89
N GLY A 63 13.76 -2.83 7.17
CA GLY A 63 13.17 -3.98 7.86
C GLY A 63 14.21 -4.81 8.62
N PHE A 64 13.72 -5.71 9.47
CA PHE A 64 14.53 -6.57 10.31
C PHE A 64 14.00 -8.00 10.33
N CYS A 65 14.85 -8.92 10.76
CA CYS A 65 14.47 -10.30 10.94
C CYS A 65 13.90 -10.51 12.35
N LYS A 66 12.60 -10.83 12.43
CA LYS A 66 11.85 -11.05 13.67
C LYS A 66 11.71 -12.55 13.93
N ASN A 67 12.07 -13.01 15.12
CA ASN A 67 11.81 -14.40 15.50
C ASN A 67 10.34 -14.57 15.91
N ILE A 68 9.64 -15.50 15.25
CA ILE A 68 8.30 -15.96 15.63
C ILE A 68 8.34 -17.46 15.95
N SER A 69 7.24 -18.02 16.45
CA SER A 69 7.16 -19.44 16.84
C SER A 69 7.46 -20.42 15.70
N SER A 70 7.21 -20.03 14.46
CA SER A 70 7.49 -20.81 13.25
C SER A 70 8.87 -20.54 12.63
N GLY A 71 9.72 -19.72 13.26
CA GLY A 71 11.05 -19.36 12.76
C GLY A 71 11.25 -17.86 12.50
N PRO A 72 12.41 -17.47 11.94
CA PRO A 72 12.70 -16.09 11.58
C PRO A 72 11.88 -15.60 10.38
N VAL A 73 11.17 -14.49 10.52
CA VAL A 73 10.39 -13.83 9.46
C VAL A 73 10.86 -12.40 9.22
N CYS A 74 10.85 -11.94 7.97
CA CYS A 74 11.10 -10.55 7.66
C CYS A 74 9.94 -9.68 8.17
N HIS A 75 10.24 -8.60 8.89
CA HIS A 75 9.27 -7.60 9.31
C HIS A 75 9.75 -6.21 8.89
N CYS A 76 8.93 -5.51 8.12
CA CYS A 76 9.22 -4.13 7.73
C CYS A 76 8.81 -3.17 8.84
N TYR A 77 9.66 -2.19 9.11
CA TYR A 77 9.36 -1.16 10.12
C TYR A 77 8.14 -0.32 9.71
N CYS A 78 7.45 0.18 10.73
CA CYS A 78 6.74 1.45 10.70
C CYS A 78 7.76 2.59 10.87
#